data_AF-A0A962H1M6-F1
#
_entry.id   AF-A0A962H1M6-F1
#
_cell.length_a   1.000
_cell.length_b   1.000
_cell.length_c   1.000
_cell.angle_alpha   90.00
_cell.angle_beta   90.00
_cell.angle_gamma   90.00
#
_symmetry.space_group_name_H-M   'P 1'
#
loop_
_entity.id
_entity.type
_entity.pdbx_description
1 polymer ?
#
loop_
_entity_poly.entity_id
_entity_poly.type
_entity_poly.pdbx_seq_one_letter_code
_entity_poly.pdbx_strand_id
1 'polypeptide(L)'
;GSPVQPHPHATNAWKVFEAVSGWRSDDPELHEMARAHPLMPNTSIFSKADGIVSWRASLAPDAPHSENIEIAASHLGIGVNPLALWAIADRLSQPEGGWKPFERDGLLRWLLFRQPHQFRFAQLL
;
A
#
# COMPACT_ATOMS: atom_id res chain seq x y z
N GLY A 1 2.26 5.62 6.90
CA GLY A 1 1.50 5.20 5.71
C GLY A 1 0.19 5.95 5.68
N SER A 2 -0.30 6.29 4.50
CA SER A 2 -1.56 7.01 4.29
C SER A 2 -2.48 6.21 3.38
N PRO A 3 -3.82 6.27 3.53
CA PRO A 3 -4.74 5.68 2.58
C PRO A 3 -4.46 6.18 1.16
N VAL A 4 -4.45 5.26 0.21
CA VAL A 4 -4.30 5.50 -1.24
C VAL A 4 -5.68 5.60 -1.92
N GLN A 5 -6.72 5.00 -1.32
CA GLN A 5 -8.10 5.11 -1.76
C GLN A 5 -8.93 5.85 -0.70
N PRO A 6 -9.91 6.67 -1.13
CA PRO A 6 -10.81 7.35 -0.22
C PRO A 6 -11.72 6.36 0.50
N HIS A 7 -11.62 6.31 1.83
CA HIS A 7 -12.63 5.70 2.66
C HIS A 7 -12.64 6.41 4.03
N PRO A 8 -13.81 6.90 4.52
CA PRO A 8 -13.87 7.84 5.65
C PRO A 8 -13.27 7.33 6.96
N HIS A 9 -13.19 6.01 7.13
CA HIS A 9 -12.58 5.35 8.30
C HIS A 9 -11.53 4.31 7.91
N ALA A 10 -10.80 4.54 6.82
CA ALA A 10 -9.74 3.63 6.37
C ALA A 10 -8.51 3.60 7.28
N THR A 11 -8.42 4.41 8.34
CA THR A 11 -7.34 4.32 9.32
C THR A 11 -7.92 4.37 10.72
N ASN A 12 -7.38 3.61 11.67
CA ASN A 12 -7.64 3.77 13.09
C ASN A 12 -7.05 5.09 13.64
N ALA A 13 -6.18 5.74 12.87
CA ALA A 13 -5.61 7.04 13.18
C ALA A 13 -6.49 8.22 12.75
N TRP A 14 -7.71 8.00 12.25
CA TRP A 14 -8.58 9.06 11.74
C TRP A 14 -8.79 10.17 12.79
N LYS A 15 -8.97 9.83 14.07
CA LYS A 15 -9.09 10.81 15.15
C LYS A 15 -7.84 11.66 15.36
N VAL A 16 -6.66 11.07 15.18
CA VAL A 16 -5.38 11.79 15.26
C VAL A 16 -5.19 12.68 14.02
N PHE A 17 -5.55 12.18 12.84
CA PHE A 17 -5.55 12.95 11.61
C PHE A 17 -6.45 14.18 11.74
N GLU A 18 -7.71 14.02 12.17
CA GLU A 18 -8.65 15.14 12.34
C GLU A 18 -8.15 16.16 13.37
N ALA A 19 -7.58 15.68 14.49
CA ALA A 19 -7.09 16.55 15.55
C ALA A 19 -5.88 17.41 15.15
N VAL A 20 -5.06 16.94 14.20
CA VAL A 20 -3.78 17.60 13.84
C VAL A 20 -3.86 18.31 12.49
N SER A 21 -4.66 17.82 11.54
CA SER A 21 -4.76 18.38 10.20
C SER A 21 -5.82 19.47 10.07
N GLY A 22 -6.83 19.47 10.96
CA GLY A 22 -8.02 20.34 10.84
C GLY A 22 -9.03 19.88 9.77
N TRP A 23 -8.75 18.78 9.07
CA TRP A 23 -9.63 18.16 8.08
C TRP A 23 -10.46 17.07 8.70
N ARG A 24 -11.72 16.93 8.28
CA ARG A 24 -12.54 15.77 8.64
C ARG A 24 -12.16 14.57 7.76
N SER A 25 -12.20 13.36 8.32
CA SER A 25 -11.87 12.16 7.53
C SER A 25 -12.94 11.81 6.49
N ASP A 26 -14.16 12.35 6.63
CA ASP A 26 -15.26 12.25 5.68
C ASP A 26 -15.39 13.46 4.73
N ASP A 27 -14.39 14.35 4.71
CA ASP A 27 -14.43 15.54 3.88
C ASP A 27 -14.46 15.20 2.38
N PRO A 28 -15.47 15.66 1.61
CA PRO A 28 -15.60 15.36 0.19
C PRO A 28 -14.42 15.85 -0.66
N GLU A 29 -13.80 16.98 -0.30
CA GLU A 29 -12.64 17.56 -1.00
C GLU A 29 -11.40 16.68 -0.77
N LEU A 30 -11.20 16.23 0.47
CA LEU A 30 -10.14 15.26 0.79
C LEU A 30 -10.33 13.94 0.04
N HIS A 31 -11.58 13.48 -0.12
CA HIS A 31 -11.89 12.27 -0.88
C HIS A 31 -11.64 12.45 -2.37
N GLU A 32 -11.91 13.64 -2.92
CA GLU A 32 -11.62 13.97 -4.31
C GLU A 32 -10.12 14.04 -4.58
N MET A 33 -9.35 14.68 -3.70
CA MET A 33 -7.89 14.70 -3.77
C MET A 33 -7.30 13.28 -3.72
N ALA A 34 -7.84 12.40 -2.87
CA ALA A 34 -7.40 11.01 -2.76
C ALA A 34 -7.74 10.14 -3.99
N ARG A 35 -8.64 10.60 -4.88
CA ARG A 35 -8.91 9.94 -6.16
C ARG A 35 -7.89 10.27 -7.25
N ALA A 36 -7.03 11.27 -7.04
CA ALA A 36 -5.99 11.61 -8.00
C ALA A 36 -4.92 10.50 -8.02
N HIS A 37 -4.86 9.75 -9.12
CA HIS A 37 -3.85 8.72 -9.31
C HIS A 37 -2.66 9.25 -10.12
N PRO A 38 -1.42 8.86 -9.77
CA PRO A 38 -0.24 9.31 -10.51
C PRO A 38 -0.30 8.82 -11.96
N LEU A 39 0.01 9.69 -12.92
CA LEU A 39 0.17 9.35 -14.35
C LEU A 39 1.49 8.63 -14.65
N MET A 40 2.31 8.46 -13.62
CA MET A 40 3.62 7.81 -13.66
C MET A 40 3.54 6.43 -12.99
N PRO A 41 4.55 5.55 -13.22
CA PRO A 41 4.62 4.28 -12.52
C PRO A 41 4.46 4.44 -11.01
N ASN A 42 3.57 3.64 -10.43
CA ASN A 42 3.26 3.69 -9.02
C ASN A 42 3.25 2.28 -8.43
N THR A 43 3.71 2.18 -7.18
CA THR A 43 3.79 0.92 -6.46
C THR A 43 3.32 1.15 -5.04
N SER A 44 2.25 0.47 -4.64
CA SER A 44 1.84 0.41 -3.24
C SER A 44 2.47 -0.80 -2.56
N ILE A 45 3.26 -0.56 -1.51
CA ILE A 45 3.76 -1.60 -0.61
C ILE A 45 2.91 -1.55 0.65
N PHE A 46 2.19 -2.62 0.94
CA PHE A 46 1.21 -2.66 2.02
C PHE A 46 1.33 -3.93 2.86
N SER A 47 0.70 -3.95 4.03
CA SER A 47 0.56 -5.15 4.84
C SER A 47 -0.86 -5.35 5.31
N LYS A 48 -1.39 -6.57 5.21
CA LYS A 48 -2.67 -6.94 5.83
C LYS A 48 -2.60 -7.00 7.35
N ALA A 49 -1.39 -7.03 7.93
CA ALA A 49 -1.15 -6.95 9.36
C ALA A 49 -0.97 -5.50 9.87
N ASP A 50 -1.19 -4.50 8.99
CA ASP A 50 -1.20 -3.10 9.40
C ASP A 50 -2.41 -2.82 10.31
N GLY A 51 -2.13 -2.47 11.57
CA GLY A 51 -3.16 -2.14 12.57
C GLY A 51 -3.57 -0.68 12.61
N ILE A 52 -2.93 0.19 11.81
CA ILE A 52 -3.18 1.64 11.78
C ILE A 52 -3.97 2.02 10.53
N VAL A 53 -3.53 1.57 9.36
CA VAL A 53 -4.17 1.88 8.06
C VAL A 53 -4.74 0.60 7.46
N SER A 54 -6.01 0.65 7.07
CA SER A 54 -6.70 -0.41 6.35
C SER A 54 -5.94 -0.71 5.06
N TRP A 55 -5.46 -1.96 4.96
CA TRP A 55 -4.76 -2.43 3.78
C TRP A 55 -5.58 -2.29 2.50
N ARG A 56 -6.91 -2.40 2.58
CA ARG A 56 -7.82 -2.24 1.42
C ARG A 56 -7.74 -0.84 0.84
N ALA A 57 -7.68 0.15 1.70
CA ALA A 57 -7.54 1.53 1.30
C ALA A 57 -6.10 1.88 0.91
N SER A 58 -5.13 1.01 1.19
CA SER A 58 -3.75 1.19 0.75
C SER A 58 -3.51 0.65 -0.66
N LEU A 59 -4.45 -0.09 -1.24
CA LEU A 59 -4.29 -0.64 -2.58
C LEU A 59 -4.28 0.49 -3.61
N ALA A 60 -3.29 0.51 -4.49
CA ALA A 60 -3.35 1.27 -5.72
C ALA A 60 -4.43 0.63 -6.64
N PRO A 61 -5.18 1.44 -7.42
CA PRO A 61 -6.14 0.91 -8.38
C PRO A 61 -5.43 0.16 -9.51
N ASP A 62 -6.17 -0.70 -10.20
CA ASP A 62 -5.68 -1.35 -11.41
C ASP A 62 -5.46 -0.30 -12.52
N ALA A 63 -4.20 -0.12 -12.93
CA ALA A 63 -3.80 0.79 -14.00
C ALA A 63 -2.52 0.26 -14.68
N PRO A 64 -2.20 0.67 -15.92
CA PRO A 64 -1.15 0.04 -16.73
C PRO A 64 0.24 -0.01 -16.07
N HIS A 65 0.58 0.99 -15.25
CA HIS A 65 1.86 1.07 -14.53
C HIS A 65 1.66 1.15 -13.01
N SER A 66 0.58 0.53 -12.51
CA SER A 66 0.24 0.48 -11.09
C SER A 66 0.39 -0.94 -10.58
N GLU A 67 0.97 -1.11 -9.40
CA GLU A 67 1.03 -2.43 -8.76
C GLU A 67 0.95 -2.40 -7.24
N ASN A 68 0.54 -3.53 -6.67
CA ASN A 68 0.36 -3.74 -5.24
C ASN A 68 1.25 -4.88 -4.73
N ILE A 69 2.10 -4.62 -3.75
CA ILE A 69 3.04 -5.59 -3.15
C ILE A 69 2.66 -5.79 -1.68
N GLU A 70 2.22 -7.01 -1.33
CA GLU A 70 1.93 -7.36 0.07
C GLU A 70 3.18 -7.92 0.75
N ILE A 71 3.52 -7.36 1.91
CA ILE A 71 4.57 -7.89 2.81
C ILE A 71 4.03 -8.10 4.23
N ALA A 72 4.74 -8.87 5.04
CA ALA A 72 4.43 -9.03 6.46
C ALA A 72 5.13 -7.93 7.28
N ALA A 73 4.37 -6.96 7.79
CA ALA A 73 4.90 -5.86 8.60
C ALA A 73 3.80 -5.22 9.45
N SER A 74 4.15 -4.64 10.59
CA SER A 74 3.31 -3.63 11.26
C SER A 74 3.46 -2.27 10.57
N HIS A 75 2.53 -1.35 10.80
CA HIS A 75 2.58 -0.01 10.21
C HIS A 75 3.91 0.71 10.44
N LEU A 76 4.40 0.71 11.69
CA LEU A 76 5.65 1.37 12.04
C LEU A 76 6.85 0.54 11.60
N GLY A 77 6.74 -0.79 11.62
CA GLY A 77 7.80 -1.69 11.20
C GLY A 77 8.02 -1.69 9.68
N ILE A 78 7.04 -1.28 8.88
CA ILE A 78 7.13 -1.33 7.41
C ILE A 78 8.27 -0.46 6.87
N GLY A 79 8.54 0.69 7.50
CA GLY A 79 9.55 1.64 7.04
C GLY A 79 10.99 1.11 7.15
N VAL A 80 11.23 0.14 8.03
CA VAL A 80 12.54 -0.51 8.23
C VAL A 80 12.52 -1.98 7.84
N ASN A 81 11.43 -2.46 7.24
CA ASN A 81 11.30 -3.86 6.86
C ASN A 81 12.23 -4.18 5.68
N PRO A 82 13.11 -5.18 5.77
CA PRO A 82 14.01 -5.54 4.67
C PRO A 82 13.28 -5.86 3.35
N LEU A 83 12.05 -6.40 3.42
CA LEU A 83 11.24 -6.68 2.23
C LEU A 83 10.72 -5.40 1.58
N ALA A 84 10.39 -4.38 2.37
CA ALA A 84 10.03 -3.07 1.84
C ALA A 84 11.24 -2.42 1.15
N LEU A 85 12.40 -2.44 1.80
CA LEU A 85 13.63 -1.89 1.23
C LEU A 85 14.06 -2.63 -0.04
N TRP A 86 13.91 -3.96 -0.07
CA TRP A 86 14.13 -4.75 -1.28
C TRP A 86 13.20 -4.29 -2.39
N ALA A 87 11.88 -4.26 -2.16
CA ALA A 87 10.92 -3.87 -3.18
C ALA A 87 11.19 -2.46 -3.71
N ILE A 88 11.56 -1.52 -2.84
CA ILE A 88 11.98 -0.16 -3.22
C ILE A 88 13.22 -0.21 -4.12
N ALA A 89 14.27 -0.93 -3.72
CA ALA A 89 15.48 -1.04 -4.51
C ALA A 89 15.23 -1.68 -5.89
N ASP A 90 14.39 -2.72 -5.95
CA ASP A 90 13.99 -3.36 -7.21
C ASP A 90 13.28 -2.35 -8.13
N ARG A 91 12.33 -1.56 -7.60
CA ARG A 91 11.65 -0.49 -8.35
C ARG A 91 12.58 0.59 -8.85
N LEU A 92 13.44 1.11 -7.99
CA LEU A 92 14.36 2.19 -8.34
C LEU A 92 15.50 1.75 -9.26
N SER A 93 15.73 0.44 -9.41
CA SER A 93 16.75 -0.08 -10.33
C SER A 93 16.30 -0.15 -11.78
N GLN A 94 15.00 0.04 -12.06
CA GLN A 94 14.47 0.00 -13.43
C GLN A 94 14.86 1.27 -14.19
N PRO A 95 15.28 1.15 -15.47
CA PRO A 95 15.57 2.32 -16.29
C PRO A 95 14.30 3.12 -16.58
N GLU A 96 14.44 4.42 -16.82
CA GLU A 96 13.33 5.28 -17.25
C GLU A 96 12.65 4.73 -18.51
N GLY A 97 11.31 4.68 -18.50
CA GLY A 97 10.52 4.07 -19.57
C GLY A 97 10.56 2.54 -19.64
N GLY A 98 11.40 1.88 -18.84
CA GLY A 98 11.56 0.43 -18.77
C GLY A 98 10.76 -0.22 -17.64
N TRP A 99 9.61 0.36 -17.27
CA TRP A 99 8.82 -0.15 -16.16
C TRP A 99 8.40 -1.60 -16.38
N LYS A 100 8.54 -2.42 -15.34
CA LYS A 100 8.09 -3.82 -15.30
C LYS A 100 7.43 -4.13 -13.96
N PRO A 101 6.38 -4.97 -13.94
CA PRO A 101 5.76 -5.44 -12.70
C PRO A 101 6.75 -6.19 -11.80
N PHE A 102 6.50 -6.21 -10.49
CA PHE A 102 7.29 -6.95 -9.52
C PHE A 102 7.24 -8.46 -9.76
N GLU A 103 8.38 -9.03 -10.11
CA GLU A 103 8.56 -10.46 -10.23
C GLU A 103 8.59 -11.12 -8.85
N ARG A 104 7.60 -11.98 -8.62
CA ARG A 104 7.47 -12.81 -7.42
C ARG A 104 7.94 -14.24 -7.67
N ASP A 105 8.52 -14.50 -8.84
CA ASP A 105 8.91 -15.84 -9.27
C ASP A 105 10.14 -16.32 -8.49
N GLY A 106 10.19 -17.64 -8.31
CA GLY A 106 11.18 -18.30 -7.46
C GLY A 106 10.71 -18.50 -6.02
N LEU A 107 11.06 -19.66 -5.44
CA LEU A 107 10.57 -20.14 -4.15
C LEU A 107 10.72 -19.11 -3.01
N LEU A 108 11.89 -18.46 -2.95
CA LEU A 108 12.17 -17.46 -1.91
C LEU A 108 11.28 -16.22 -2.03
N ARG A 109 11.14 -15.67 -3.24
CA ARG A 109 10.34 -14.46 -3.47
C ARG A 109 8.85 -14.74 -3.27
N TRP A 110 8.37 -15.91 -3.70
CA TRP A 110 7.00 -16.35 -3.48
C TRP A 110 6.66 -16.50 -1.98
N LEU A 111 7.60 -16.96 -1.15
CA LEU A 111 7.41 -17.06 0.30
C LEU A 111 7.42 -15.69 0.99
N LEU A 112 8.33 -14.80 0.57
CA LEU A 112 8.54 -13.49 1.21
C LEU A 112 7.49 -12.45 0.80
N PHE A 113 7.13 -12.40 -0.48
CA PHE A 113 6.20 -11.43 -1.05
C PHE A 113 4.86 -12.08 -1.34
N ARG A 114 3.85 -11.70 -0.56
CA ARG A 114 2.54 -12.35 -0.57
C ARG A 114 1.70 -11.87 -1.76
N GLN A 115 0.78 -12.73 -2.22
CA GLN A 115 -0.19 -12.36 -3.25
C GLN A 115 -1.35 -11.54 -2.66
N PRO A 116 -1.62 -10.32 -3.17
CA PRO A 116 -2.67 -9.43 -2.65
C PRO A 116 -4.06 -10.06 -2.65
N HIS A 117 -4.38 -10.89 -3.66
CA HIS A 117 -5.71 -11.46 -3.90
C HIS A 117 -5.92 -12.88 -3.34
N GLN A 118 -4.92 -13.48 -2.68
CA GLN A 118 -5.12 -14.76 -2.01
C GLN A 118 -5.82 -14.55 -0.66
N PHE A 119 -7.06 -15.03 -0.57
CA PHE A 119 -7.84 -15.11 0.67
C PHE A 119 -7.21 -16.14 1.62
N ARG A 120 -7.16 -15.86 2.93
CA ARG A 120 -6.67 -16.84 3.92
C ARG A 120 -7.59 -16.89 5.14
N PHE A 121 -7.89 -18.11 5.60
CA PHE A 121 -8.67 -18.38 6.81
C PHE A 121 -8.06 -17.76 8.09
N ALA A 122 -6.75 -17.57 8.14
CA ALA A 122 -6.05 -16.94 9.27
C ALA A 122 -6.38 -15.45 9.47
N GLN A 123 -7.22 -14.85 8.62
CA GLN A 123 -7.71 -13.47 8.75
C GLN A 123 -9.11 -13.40 9.42
N LEU A 124 -9.67 -14.55 9.82
CA LEU A 124 -10.96 -14.66 10.54
C LEU A 124 -10.79 -14.78 12.07
N LEU A 125 -9.55 -14.89 12.56
CA LEU A 125 -9.20 -14.92 13.97
C LEU A 125 -8.58 -13.57 14.36
#